data_AF-A0A2N9NNN1-F1
#
_entry.id   AF-A0A2N9NNN1-F1
#
_cell.length_a   1.000
_cell.length_b   1.000
_cell.length_c   1.000
_cell.angle_alpha   90.00
_cell.angle_beta   90.00
_cell.angle_gamma   90.00
#
_symmetry.space_group_name_H-M   'P 1'
#
loop_
_entity.id
_entity.type
_entity.pdbx_description
1 polymer ?
#
loop_
_entity_poly.entity_id
_entity_poly.type
_entity_poly.pdbx_seq_one_letter_code
_entity_poly.pdbx_strand_id
1 'polypeptide(L)'
;MISNDRPSPYGHRSYGAPRPPVNEETLRTDKVQIERKTFVFTLKENPRGRFLRITEDVGGRRDTIIIPAPGLEDFKKLLDDMVKAAKEMPAKNP
;
A
#
# COMPACT_ATOMS: atom_id res chain seq x y z
N MET A 1 -42.51 -19.64 8.85
CA MET A 1 -42.13 -18.30 8.37
C MET A 1 -41.73 -17.46 9.57
N ILE A 2 -40.44 -17.25 9.81
CA ILE A 2 -39.89 -16.09 10.54
C ILE A 2 -38.53 -15.82 9.90
N SER A 3 -38.49 -14.83 8.99
CA SER A 3 -37.27 -14.33 8.37
C SER A 3 -36.49 -13.53 9.42
N ASN A 4 -35.22 -13.89 9.63
CA ASN A 4 -34.36 -13.20 10.59
C ASN A 4 -33.68 -12.01 9.89
N ASP A 5 -34.48 -11.01 9.50
CA ASP A 5 -33.98 -9.75 8.95
C ASP A 5 -33.52 -8.83 10.08
N ARG A 6 -32.28 -9.03 10.53
CA ARG A 6 -31.55 -8.00 11.28
C ARG A 6 -30.81 -7.10 10.28
N PRO A 7 -31.21 -5.83 10.08
CA PRO A 7 -30.44 -4.93 9.25
C PRO A 7 -29.11 -4.63 9.95
N SER A 8 -28.01 -4.94 9.28
CA SER A 8 -26.67 -4.56 9.72
C SER A 8 -26.52 -3.03 9.67
N PRO A 9 -25.99 -2.36 10.73
CA PRO A 9 -25.85 -0.91 10.79
C PRO A 9 -24.70 -0.38 9.91
N TYR A 10 -23.94 -1.26 9.26
CA TYR A 10 -22.95 -0.88 8.27
C TYR A 10 -23.57 -1.05 6.87
N GLY A 11 -24.03 0.08 6.33
CA GLY A 11 -24.66 0.16 5.02
C GLY A 11 -23.85 -0.56 3.94
N HIS A 12 -24.59 -1.17 3.01
CA HIS A 12 -24.08 -1.75 1.78
C HIS A 12 -23.10 -0.77 1.10
N ARG A 13 -21.79 -1.04 1.20
CA ARG A 13 -20.83 -0.53 0.22
C ARG A 13 -21.24 -1.16 -1.11
N SER A 14 -22.03 -0.42 -1.87
CA SER A 14 -22.25 -0.71 -3.28
C SER A 14 -20.87 -0.80 -3.91
N TYR A 15 -20.48 -2.01 -4.33
CA TYR A 15 -19.31 -2.23 -5.15
C TYR A 15 -19.56 -1.43 -6.43
N GLY A 16 -19.08 -0.18 -6.44
CA GLY A 16 -19.10 0.66 -7.63
C GLY A 16 -18.46 -0.12 -8.77
N ALA A 17 -19.10 -0.06 -9.93
CA ALA A 17 -18.63 -0.68 -11.15
C ALA A 17 -17.11 -0.51 -11.32
N PRO A 18 -16.40 -1.52 -11.87
CA PRO A 18 -14.96 -1.42 -12.08
C PRO A 18 -14.68 -0.12 -12.83
N ARG A 19 -13.95 0.78 -12.18
CA ARG A 19 -13.55 2.04 -12.81
C ARG A 19 -12.86 1.67 -14.12
N PRO A 20 -13.19 2.31 -15.25
CA PRO A 20 -12.54 2.03 -16.52
C PRO A 20 -11.02 2.12 -16.33
N PRO A 21 -10.23 1.26 -16.97
CA PRO A 21 -8.79 1.25 -16.81
C PRO A 21 -8.26 2.65 -17.15
N VAL A 22 -7.79 3.36 -16.14
CA VAL A 22 -7.04 4.59 -16.33
C VAL A 22 -5.73 4.20 -17.03
N ASN A 23 -5.37 4.92 -18.10
CA ASN A 23 -4.10 4.70 -18.76
C ASN A 23 -2.97 4.98 -17.77
N GLU A 24 -2.29 3.92 -17.31
CA GLU A 24 -1.21 3.98 -16.33
C GLU A 24 0.08 3.52 -17.01
N GLU A 25 1.01 4.45 -17.21
CA GLU A 25 2.35 4.15 -17.70
C GLU A 25 3.27 3.76 -16.53
N THR A 26 4.09 2.73 -16.73
CA THR A 26 5.08 2.31 -15.73
C THR A 26 6.43 2.93 -16.04
N LEU A 27 6.92 3.79 -15.17
CA LEU A 27 8.19 4.49 -15.36
C LEU A 27 9.37 3.68 -14.82
N ARG A 28 9.20 3.04 -13.65
CA ARG A 28 10.24 2.22 -13.02
C ARG A 28 9.61 1.18 -12.10
N THR A 29 10.22 0.00 -12.05
CA THR A 29 9.88 -1.04 -11.08
C THR A 29 11.15 -1.55 -10.43
N ASP A 30 11.09 -1.76 -9.12
CA ASP A 30 12.15 -2.42 -8.35
C ASP A 30 11.53 -3.32 -7.26
N LYS A 31 12.32 -4.22 -6.70
CA LYS A 31 11.85 -5.10 -5.62
C LYS A 31 12.94 -5.41 -4.61
N VAL A 32 12.52 -5.64 -3.37
CA VAL A 32 13.40 -6.07 -2.29
C VAL A 32 12.75 -7.23 -1.53
N GLN A 33 13.55 -8.25 -1.21
CA GLN A 33 13.14 -9.34 -0.34
C GLN A 33 13.66 -9.05 1.07
N ILE A 34 12.78 -9.07 2.06
CA ILE A 34 13.12 -8.93 3.48
C ILE A 34 12.44 -10.09 4.22
N GLU A 35 13.25 -11.02 4.75
CA GLU A 35 12.78 -12.28 5.32
C GLU A 35 11.83 -13.03 4.36
N ARG A 36 10.60 -13.32 4.80
CA ARG A 36 9.55 -13.98 4.00
C ARG A 36 8.73 -13.02 3.13
N LYS A 37 8.98 -11.71 3.20
CA LYS A 37 8.19 -10.69 2.51
C LYS A 37 8.91 -10.17 1.27
N THR A 38 8.19 -10.09 0.15
CA THR A 38 8.67 -9.37 -1.04
C THR A 38 7.96 -8.03 -1.13
N PHE A 39 8.71 -6.94 -1.19
CA PHE A 39 8.17 -5.62 -1.47
C PHE A 39 8.50 -5.23 -2.91
N VAL A 40 7.48 -4.87 -3.69
CA VAL A 40 7.62 -4.38 -5.06
C VAL A 40 7.24 -2.91 -5.09
N PHE A 41 8.14 -2.09 -5.63
CA PHE A 41 7.99 -0.65 -5.77
C PHE A 41 7.81 -0.33 -7.25
N THR A 42 6.68 0.26 -7.62
CA THR A 42 6.38 0.60 -9.01
C THR A 42 6.02 2.08 -9.11
N LEU A 43 6.89 2.89 -9.72
CA LEU A 43 6.61 4.28 -10.05
C LEU A 43 5.80 4.32 -11.34
N LYS A 44 4.61 4.89 -11.28
CA LYS A 44 3.67 4.99 -12.41
C LYS A 44 3.24 6.44 -12.65
N GLU A 45 2.75 6.70 -13.85
CA GLU A 45 2.16 7.96 -14.26
C GLU A 45 0.77 7.73 -14.87
N ASN A 46 -0.17 8.60 -14.56
CA ASN A 46 -1.48 8.65 -15.19
C ASN A 46 -1.85 10.12 -15.48
N PRO A 47 -2.99 10.42 -16.14
CA PRO A 47 -3.37 11.81 -16.42
C PRO A 47 -3.54 12.72 -15.19
N ARG A 48 -3.61 12.16 -13.98
CA ARG A 48 -3.68 12.93 -12.72
C ARG A 48 -2.30 13.18 -12.11
N GLY A 49 -1.24 12.61 -12.67
CA GLY A 49 0.14 12.76 -12.24
C GLY A 49 0.82 11.43 -11.89
N ARG A 50 1.97 11.55 -11.22
CA ARG A 50 2.81 10.42 -10.82
C ARG A 50 2.47 9.90 -9.43
N PHE A 51 2.65 8.60 -9.23
CA PHE A 51 2.48 7.95 -7.94
C PHE A 51 3.37 6.71 -7.82
N LEU A 52 3.78 6.39 -6.60
CA LEU A 52 4.47 5.16 -6.26
C LEU A 52 3.45 4.16 -5.73
N ARG A 53 3.39 2.98 -6.35
CA ARG A 53 2.66 1.82 -5.81
C ARG A 53 3.65 0.93 -5.08
N ILE A 54 3.36 0.59 -3.83
CA ILE A 54 4.15 -0.36 -3.05
C ILE A 54 3.27 -1.56 -2.76
N THR A 55 3.70 -2.74 -3.21
CA THR A 55 3.00 -3.99 -2.99
C THR A 55 3.84 -4.89 -2.08
N GLU A 56 3.25 -5.33 -0.97
CA GLU A 56 3.79 -6.37 -0.11
C GLU A 56 3.21 -7.71 -0.56
N ASP A 57 4.05 -8.73 -0.77
CA ASP A 57 3.68 -10.11 -1.02
C ASP A 57 4.23 -11.01 0.09
N VAL A 58 3.34 -11.74 0.77
CA VAL A 58 3.66 -12.71 1.82
C VAL A 58 3.06 -14.06 1.45
N GLY A 59 3.83 -14.87 0.72
CA GLY A 59 3.40 -16.22 0.33
C GLY A 59 2.11 -16.23 -0.51
N GLY A 60 1.92 -15.23 -1.38
CA GLY A 60 0.75 -15.08 -2.25
C GLY A 60 -0.32 -14.13 -1.71
N ARG A 61 -0.27 -13.73 -0.43
CA ARG A 61 -1.11 -12.66 0.09
C ARG A 61 -0.51 -11.31 -0.27
N ARG A 62 -1.25 -10.52 -1.04
CA ARG A 62 -0.80 -9.21 -1.54
C ARG A 62 -1.57 -8.05 -0.94
N ASP A 63 -0.85 -7.16 -0.28
CA ASP A 63 -1.35 -5.89 0.21
C ASP A 63 -0.67 -4.75 -0.57
N THR A 64 -1.38 -3.64 -0.81
CA THR A 64 -0.84 -2.55 -1.66
C THR A 64 -1.25 -1.18 -1.15
N ILE A 65 -0.29 -0.26 -1.15
CA ILE A 65 -0.50 1.16 -0.89
C ILE A 65 -0.07 1.99 -2.09
N ILE A 66 -0.62 3.20 -2.21
CA ILE A 66 -0.28 4.17 -3.25
C ILE A 66 0.08 5.48 -2.58
N ILE A 67 1.23 6.04 -2.97
CA ILE A 67 1.75 7.31 -2.47
C ILE A 67 1.85 8.26 -3.67
N PRO A 68 1.14 9.40 -3.68
CA PRO A 68 1.33 10.43 -4.69
C PRO A 68 2.77 10.92 -4.72
N ALA A 69 3.32 11.17 -5.92
CA ALA A 69 4.72 11.61 -6.06
C ALA A 69 5.09 12.85 -5.23
N PRO A 70 4.22 13.88 -5.07
CA PRO A 70 4.52 15.03 -4.23
C PRO A 70 4.81 14.69 -2.76
N GLY A 71 4.29 13.58 -2.24
CA GLY A 71 4.49 13.16 -0.84
C GLY A 71 5.71 12.26 -0.61
N LEU A 72 6.47 11.92 -1.67
CA LEU A 72 7.57 10.95 -1.55
C LEU A 72 8.76 11.48 -0.75
N GLU A 73 9.03 12.79 -0.80
CA GLU A 73 10.12 13.40 -0.03
C GLU A 73 9.84 13.32 1.48
N ASP A 74 8.63 13.64 1.90
CA ASP A 74 8.24 13.57 3.31
C ASP A 74 8.14 12.12 3.79
N PHE A 75 7.65 11.21 2.94
CA PHE A 75 7.66 9.77 3.22
C PHE A 75 9.09 9.24 3.42
N LYS A 76 10.05 9.69 2.59
CA LYS A 76 11.47 9.34 2.75
C LYS A 76 12.04 9.87 4.07
N LYS A 77 11.78 11.13 4.42
CA LYS A 77 12.27 11.72 5.69
C LYS A 77 11.80 10.89 6.89
N LEU A 78 10.52 10.54 6.93
CA LEU A 78 9.96 9.70 7.99
C LEU A 78 10.59 8.30 8.02
N LEU A 79 10.82 7.67 6.86
CA LEU A 79 11.54 6.40 6.80
C LEU A 79 12.97 6.51 7.36
N ASP A 80 13.70 7.55 6.97
CA ASP A 80 15.06 7.79 7.46
C ASP A 80 15.08 7.97 8.98
N ASP A 81 14.10 8.68 9.55
CA ASP A 81 13.97 8.87 11.00
C ASP A 81 13.61 7.57 11.73
N MET A 82 12.75 6.71 11.15
CA MET A 82 12.47 5.38 11.69
C MET A 82 13.72 4.48 11.65
N VAL A 83 14.55 4.58 10.62
CA VAL A 83 15.81 3.84 10.52
C VAL A 83 16.80 4.28 11.60
N LYS A 84 16.89 5.58 11.91
CA LYS A 84 17.72 6.07 13.03
C LYS A 84 17.22 5.52 14.36
N ALA A 85 15.91 5.65 14.63
CA ALA A 85 15.30 5.17 15.86
C ALA A 85 15.52 3.65 16.06
N ALA A 86 15.40 2.85 15.00
CA ALA A 86 15.64 1.41 15.05
C ALA A 86 17.08 1.01 15.39
N LYS A 87 18.07 1.88 15.11
CA LYS A 87 19.48 1.65 15.48
C LYS A 87 19.79 2.05 16.91
N GLU A 88 19.09 3.05 17.44
CA GLU A 88 19.33 3.62 18.76
C GLU A 88 18.63 2.85 19.88
N MET A 89 17.53 2.16 19.57
CA MET A 89 16.84 1.32 20.55
C MET A 89 17.43 -0.10 20.56
N PRO A 90 18.15 -0.53 21.63
CA PRO A 90 18.50 -1.93 21.77
C PRO A 90 17.20 -2.74 21.83
N ALA A 91 17.20 -3.91 21.18
CA ALA A 91 16.09 -4.84 21.26
C ALA A 91 15.73 -5.04 22.74
N LYS A 92 14.46 -4.83 23.10
CA LYS A 92 13.98 -5.26 24.42
C LYS A 92 14.19 -6.77 24.47
N ASN A 93 15.19 -7.22 25.23
CA ASN A 93 15.34 -8.63 25.54
C ASN A 93 14.04 -9.09 26.22
N PRO A 94 13.43 -10.19 25.75
CA PRO A 94 12.25 -10.77 26.40
C PRO A 94 12.54 -11.27 27.82
#